data_AF-A0A933LW19-F1
#
_entry.id   AF-A0A933LW19-F1
#
_cell.length_a   1.000
_cell.length_b   1.000
_cell.length_c   1.000
_cell.angle_alpha   90.00
_cell.angle_beta   90.00
_cell.angle_gamma   90.00
#
_symmetry.space_group_name_H-M   'P 1'
#
loop_
_entity.id
_entity.type
_entity.pdbx_description
1 polymer ?
#
loop_
_entity_poly.entity_id
_entity_poly.type
_entity_poly.pdbx_seq_one_letter_code
_entity_poly.pdbx_strand_id
1 'polypeptide(L)'
;MYDDLTYYEVLGVGPQSDLEEIKRAFRRRALETHPDKNPHPQAGQEFIRVAQAYETLSDIHKRAAYDLRVLKVRSRTADYGVTIDDVLAAETDSILDSKGDDEIEEYIVGNDIPRRLTLLTFFRDLEQTEIFILFRDGKEAYHRKDHARAAAILERAVRHSPQNILYRYYHGLSLAELGFTRRAVRELKRGIRIGMERYPCNLCRGVRRALYDLHVKKGHRVRAWWMKRRQGPILFADPLTEMERERLRLRRMAYVESLKLSQ
;
A
#
# COMPACT_ATOMS: atom_id res chain seq x y z
N MET A 1 24.77 -0.72 24.04
CA MET A 1 23.49 -0.90 24.75
C MET A 1 22.57 0.26 24.42
N TYR A 2 21.82 0.19 23.32
CA TYR A 2 20.95 1.28 22.84
C TYR A 2 19.54 0.79 22.43
N ASP A 3 19.24 -0.51 22.58
CA ASP A 3 17.99 -1.11 22.10
C ASP A 3 16.78 -0.91 23.02
N ASP A 4 16.98 -0.32 24.21
CA ASP A 4 15.91 -0.07 25.18
C ASP A 4 15.43 1.40 25.22
N LEU A 5 15.97 2.29 24.39
CA LEU A 5 15.54 3.70 24.39
C LEU A 5 14.19 3.89 23.70
N THR A 6 13.29 4.62 24.36
CA THR A 6 12.03 5.07 23.79
C THR A 6 12.25 6.12 22.70
N TYR A 7 11.29 6.29 21.79
CA TYR A 7 11.35 7.31 20.74
C TYR A 7 11.39 8.73 21.32
N TYR A 8 10.82 8.93 22.50
CA TYR A 8 10.93 10.18 23.25
C TYR A 8 12.38 10.43 23.70
N GLU A 9 13.05 9.42 24.24
CA GLU A 9 14.47 9.51 24.64
C GLU A 9 15.40 9.64 23.43
N VAL A 10 15.11 8.98 22.31
CA VAL A 10 15.88 9.09 21.06
C VAL A 10 15.87 10.52 20.51
N LEU A 11 14.73 11.22 20.60
CA LEU A 11 14.62 12.63 20.23
C LEU A 11 15.06 13.58 21.36
N GLY A 12 15.14 13.10 22.59
CA GLY A 12 15.45 13.91 23.77
C GLY A 12 14.30 14.85 24.15
N VAL A 13 13.06 14.36 24.07
CA VAL A 13 11.83 15.08 24.40
C VAL A 13 10.98 14.30 25.40
N GLY A 14 10.05 14.96 26.08
CA GLY A 14 9.17 14.31 27.04
C GLY A 14 7.97 13.62 26.37
N PRO A 15 7.32 12.63 27.02
CA PRO A 15 6.08 12.02 26.53
C PRO A 15 4.92 13.01 26.37
N GLN A 16 4.99 14.16 27.05
CA GLN A 16 4.01 15.24 26.99
C GLN A 16 4.39 16.36 26.00
N SER A 17 5.49 16.22 25.26
CA SER A 17 5.95 17.25 24.32
C SER A 17 4.96 17.46 23.17
N ASP A 18 4.81 18.70 22.74
CA ASP A 18 3.95 19.04 21.60
C ASP A 18 4.63 18.73 20.26
N LEU A 19 3.89 18.86 19.17
CA LEU A 19 4.40 18.56 17.83
C LEU A 19 5.54 19.50 17.41
N GLU A 20 5.53 20.76 17.86
CA GLU A 20 6.56 21.74 17.49
C GLU A 20 7.88 21.49 18.23
N GLU A 21 7.82 21.03 19.48
CA GLU A 21 8.97 20.51 20.22
C GLU A 21 9.55 19.26 19.56
N ILE A 22 8.70 18.32 19.15
CA ILE A 22 9.13 17.08 18.45
C ILE A 22 9.84 17.40 17.14
N LYS A 23 9.29 18.33 16.33
CA LYS A 23 9.93 18.82 15.10
C LYS A 23 11.28 19.49 15.35
N ARG A 24 11.35 20.34 16.39
CA ARG A 24 12.57 21.06 16.75
C ARG A 24 13.67 20.10 17.21
N ALA A 25 13.28 19.13 18.04
CA ALA A 25 14.17 18.08 18.51
C ALA A 25 14.69 17.19 17.38
N PHE A 26 13.82 16.80 16.45
CA PHE A 26 14.23 16.07 15.25
C PHE A 26 15.26 16.85 14.42
N ARG A 27 15.01 18.13 14.12
CA ARG A 27 15.96 18.96 13.34
C ARG A 27 17.33 19.03 14.00
N ARG A 28 17.37 19.21 15.33
CA ARG A 28 18.62 19.25 16.11
C ARG A 28 19.34 17.89 16.06
N ARG A 29 18.64 16.81 16.40
CA ARG A 29 19.21 15.45 16.43
C ARG A 29 19.68 14.98 15.05
N ALA A 30 18.91 15.28 14.00
CA ALA A 30 19.26 14.95 12.62
C ALA A 30 20.55 15.63 12.16
N LEU A 31 20.83 16.84 12.63
CA LEU A 31 22.10 17.54 12.34
C LEU A 31 23.27 16.94 13.14
N GLU A 32 23.05 16.59 14.41
CA GLU A 32 24.05 15.97 15.30
C GLU A 32 24.44 14.56 14.84
N THR A 33 23.48 13.77 14.35
CA THR A 33 23.70 12.39 13.91
C THR A 33 23.94 12.27 12.41
N HIS A 34 24.08 13.38 11.68
CA HIS A 34 24.26 13.33 10.23
C HIS A 34 25.59 12.65 9.86
N PRO A 35 25.61 11.58 9.06
CA PRO A 35 26.81 10.78 8.79
C PRO A 35 27.93 11.55 8.06
N ASP A 36 27.61 12.62 7.32
CA ASP A 36 28.64 13.47 6.70
C ASP A 36 29.22 14.53 7.64
N LYS A 37 28.49 14.92 8.71
CA LYS A 37 28.94 15.94 9.66
C LYS A 37 29.48 15.34 10.95
N ASN A 38 29.13 14.08 11.23
CA ASN A 38 29.56 13.34 12.39
C ASN A 38 30.39 12.12 11.93
N PRO A 39 31.72 12.14 12.13
CA PRO A 39 32.62 11.06 11.69
C PRO A 39 32.47 9.78 12.54
N HIS A 40 31.57 9.76 13.53
CA HIS A 40 31.37 8.59 14.38
C HIS A 40 30.77 7.42 13.56
N PRO A 41 31.33 6.20 13.66
CA PRO A 41 30.90 5.06 12.84
C PRO A 41 29.45 4.62 13.09
N GLN A 42 28.83 5.06 14.20
CA GLN A 42 27.43 4.77 14.53
C GLN A 42 26.45 5.90 14.16
N ALA A 43 26.94 7.04 13.65
CA ALA A 43 26.10 8.20 13.33
C ALA A 43 24.95 7.85 12.35
N GLY A 44 25.21 7.01 11.35
CA GLY A 44 24.17 6.53 10.43
C GLY A 44 23.08 5.69 11.10
N GLN A 45 23.43 4.84 12.08
CA GLN A 45 22.45 4.05 12.84
C GLN A 45 21.63 4.93 13.78
N GLU A 46 22.25 5.92 14.40
CA GLU A 46 21.57 6.90 15.24
C GLU A 46 20.63 7.79 14.43
N PHE A 47 21.04 8.21 13.23
CA PHE A 47 20.21 9.00 12.32
C PHE A 47 18.94 8.25 11.91
N ILE A 48 19.06 6.95 11.58
CA ILE A 48 17.92 6.10 11.26
C ILE A 48 16.95 6.02 12.45
N ARG A 49 17.47 5.86 13.68
CA ARG A 49 16.65 5.82 14.90
C ARG A 49 15.95 7.16 15.17
N VAL A 50 16.66 8.27 14.99
CA VAL A 50 16.11 9.64 15.12
C VAL A 50 14.99 9.88 14.10
N ALA A 51 15.18 9.43 12.85
CA ALA A 51 14.15 9.51 11.82
C ALA A 51 12.92 8.67 12.16
N GLN A 52 13.09 7.43 12.60
CA GLN A 52 12.00 6.55 13.02
C GLN A 52 11.22 7.09 14.22
N ALA A 53 11.92 7.68 15.19
CA ALA A 53 11.30 8.29 16.35
C ALA A 53 10.46 9.51 15.96
N TYR A 54 10.98 10.38 15.09
CA TYR A 54 10.23 11.52 14.57
C TYR A 54 9.02 11.10 13.74
N GLU A 55 9.18 10.14 12.83
CA GLU A 55 8.08 9.61 12.00
C GLU A 55 6.93 9.08 12.86
N THR A 56 7.25 8.42 13.97
CA THR A 56 6.24 7.87 14.88
C THR A 56 5.60 8.95 15.76
N LEU A 57 6.39 9.88 16.30
CA LEU A 57 5.90 10.86 17.28
C LEU A 57 5.27 12.11 16.64
N SER A 58 5.57 12.40 15.38
CA SER A 58 5.02 13.57 14.67
C SER A 58 3.59 13.35 14.15
N ASP A 59 3.16 12.09 14.03
CA ASP A 59 1.79 11.73 13.66
C ASP A 59 0.99 11.37 14.92
N ILE A 60 -0.17 12.02 15.11
CA ILE A 60 -1.01 11.86 16.31
C ILE A 60 -1.46 10.41 16.50
N HIS A 61 -1.76 9.69 15.42
CA HIS A 61 -2.23 8.32 15.49
C HIS A 61 -1.08 7.34 15.70
N LYS A 62 0.05 7.52 15.01
CA LYS A 62 1.28 6.71 15.23
C LYS A 62 1.80 6.91 16.65
N ARG A 63 1.74 8.13 17.19
CA ARG A 63 2.11 8.45 18.57
C ARG A 63 1.19 7.77 19.56
N ALA A 64 -0.13 7.89 19.40
CA ALA A 64 -1.08 7.21 20.27
C ALA A 64 -0.91 5.68 20.25
N ALA A 65 -0.70 5.09 19.07
CA ALA A 65 -0.44 3.66 18.93
C ALA A 65 0.91 3.25 19.55
N TYR A 66 1.93 4.10 19.40
CA TYR A 66 3.24 3.92 20.03
C TYR A 66 3.12 3.97 21.56
N ASP A 67 2.40 4.95 22.11
CA ASP A 67 2.18 5.11 23.53
C ASP A 67 1.41 3.92 24.10
N LEU A 68 0.35 3.48 23.42
CA LEU A 68 -0.40 2.27 23.76
C LEU A 68 0.47 1.01 23.67
N ARG A 69 1.40 0.93 22.70
CA ARG A 69 2.34 -0.18 22.55
C ARG A 69 3.39 -0.18 23.66
N VAL A 70 3.96 0.97 24.02
CA VAL A 70 4.89 1.10 25.15
C VAL A 70 4.20 0.69 26.47
N LEU A 71 2.91 0.99 26.61
CA LEU A 71 2.09 0.53 27.73
C LEU A 71 1.73 -0.97 27.65
N LYS A 72 1.48 -1.54 26.46
CA LYS A 72 1.14 -2.97 26.23
C LYS A 72 2.34 -3.92 26.23
N VAL A 73 3.53 -3.49 25.82
CA VAL A 73 4.78 -4.28 25.82
C VAL A 73 5.21 -4.63 27.24
N ARG A 74 4.82 -3.83 28.24
CA ARG A 74 4.90 -4.21 29.66
C ARG A 74 3.97 -5.37 30.05
N SER A 75 3.05 -5.79 29.18
CA SER A 75 1.97 -6.71 29.54
C SER A 75 1.91 -8.06 28.80
N ARG A 76 2.29 -8.25 27.52
CA ARG A 76 2.30 -9.60 26.90
C ARG A 76 2.74 -9.70 25.43
N THR A 77 3.58 -10.69 25.17
CA THR A 77 3.91 -11.32 23.88
C THR A 77 2.85 -12.38 23.46
N ALA A 78 2.68 -12.56 22.14
CA ALA A 78 2.09 -13.70 21.38
C ALA A 78 0.68 -13.59 20.73
N ASP A 79 0.65 -14.05 19.46
CA ASP A 79 -0.43 -14.57 18.59
C ASP A 79 -1.24 -13.60 17.67
N TYR A 80 -1.35 -13.96 16.38
CA TYR A 80 -1.81 -13.13 15.24
C TYR A 80 -3.35 -12.91 15.27
N GLY A 81 -3.85 -12.12 16.22
CA GLY A 81 -5.27 -11.78 16.35
C GLY A 81 -5.66 -10.46 15.66
N VAL A 82 -6.27 -10.53 14.47
CA VAL A 82 -6.97 -9.38 13.86
C VAL A 82 -8.40 -9.81 13.51
N THR A 83 -9.39 -9.10 14.05
CA THR A 83 -10.82 -9.37 13.85
C THR A 83 -11.37 -8.60 12.64
N ILE A 84 -12.52 -9.02 12.11
CA ILE A 84 -13.19 -8.34 10.98
C ILE A 84 -13.59 -6.91 11.37
N ASP A 85 -13.90 -6.67 12.65
CA ASP A 85 -14.23 -5.36 13.18
C ASP A 85 -13.03 -4.41 13.14
N ASP A 86 -11.79 -4.92 13.31
CA ASP A 86 -10.56 -4.13 13.15
C ASP A 86 -10.30 -3.69 11.70
N VAL A 87 -10.80 -4.46 10.72
CA VAL A 87 -10.71 -4.14 9.28
C VAL A 87 -11.78 -3.12 8.86
N LEU A 88 -12.96 -3.19 9.48
CA LEU A 88 -14.09 -2.31 9.20
C LEU A 88 -13.96 -0.94 9.91
N ALA A 89 -13.30 -0.89 11.08
CA ALA A 89 -13.04 0.35 11.82
C ALA A 89 -12.03 1.31 11.15
N ALA A 90 -11.32 0.88 10.10
CA ALA A 90 -10.37 1.73 9.37
C ALA A 90 -11.10 2.65 8.37
N GLU A 91 -11.75 3.71 8.85
CA GLU A 91 -12.22 4.82 8.02
C GLU A 91 -11.03 5.68 7.55
N THR A 92 -10.26 5.16 6.59
CA THR A 92 -9.24 5.95 5.90
C THR A 92 -9.25 5.60 4.42
N ASP A 93 -9.19 6.61 3.56
CA ASP A 93 -8.98 6.49 2.10
C ASP A 93 -7.63 5.84 1.72
N SER A 94 -6.82 5.46 2.71
CA SER A 94 -5.50 4.84 2.53
C SER A 94 -5.59 3.37 2.12
N ILE A 95 -4.75 3.00 1.16
CA ILE A 95 -4.70 1.64 0.59
C ILE A 95 -3.84 0.72 1.47
N LEU A 96 -2.80 1.28 2.09
CA LEU A 96 -1.94 0.62 3.06
C LEU A 96 -2.42 0.86 4.49
N ASP A 97 -1.51 0.89 5.46
CA ASP A 97 -1.82 1.07 6.87
C ASP A 97 -1.94 2.56 7.26
N SER A 98 -1.26 3.46 6.54
CA SER A 98 -1.39 4.92 6.66
C SER A 98 -1.17 5.66 5.34
N LYS A 99 -1.69 6.90 5.24
CA LYS A 99 -1.54 7.74 4.04
C LYS A 99 -0.07 8.05 3.71
N GLY A 100 0.77 8.21 4.74
CA GLY A 100 2.21 8.39 4.55
C GLY A 100 2.87 7.15 3.92
N ASP A 101 2.39 5.95 4.24
CA ASP A 101 2.90 4.71 3.64
C ASP A 101 2.55 4.62 2.16
N ASP A 102 1.36 5.11 1.76
CA ASP A 102 0.96 5.19 0.35
C ASP A 102 1.88 6.15 -0.42
N GLU A 103 2.19 7.32 0.16
CA GLU A 103 3.08 8.30 -0.47
C GLU A 103 4.49 7.73 -0.60
N ILE A 104 5.05 7.17 0.47
CA ILE A 104 6.37 6.54 0.47
C ILE A 104 6.43 5.39 -0.56
N GLU A 105 5.42 4.54 -0.62
CA GLU A 105 5.36 3.43 -1.57
C GLU A 105 5.24 3.89 -3.03
N GLU A 106 4.54 5.01 -3.28
CA GLU A 106 4.48 5.63 -4.61
C GLU A 106 5.87 6.11 -5.03
N TYR A 107 6.62 6.70 -4.11
CA TYR A 107 7.95 7.23 -4.39
C TYR A 107 9.00 6.11 -4.52
N ILE A 108 9.01 5.09 -3.65
CA ILE A 108 10.03 4.02 -3.62
C ILE A 108 9.71 2.95 -4.66
N VAL A 109 9.88 3.31 -5.93
CA VAL A 109 9.73 2.40 -7.05
C VAL A 109 10.97 1.50 -7.13
N GLY A 110 10.83 0.23 -6.77
CA GLY A 110 11.80 -0.83 -7.12
C GLY A 110 13.19 -0.84 -6.46
N ASN A 111 13.46 -0.07 -5.39
CA ASN A 111 14.81 -0.01 -4.81
C ASN A 111 15.09 -1.05 -3.71
N ASP A 112 16.25 -1.71 -3.80
CA ASP A 112 17.08 -2.02 -2.62
C ASP A 112 17.77 -0.70 -2.21
N ILE A 113 17.70 -0.31 -0.95
CA ILE A 113 18.22 0.99 -0.48
C ILE A 113 19.75 0.87 -0.21
N PRO A 114 20.66 1.38 -1.08
CA PRO A 114 22.08 1.40 -0.76
C PRO A 114 22.41 2.36 0.39
N ARG A 115 23.50 2.05 1.12
CA ARG A 115 23.89 2.66 2.40
C ARG A 115 24.16 4.18 2.40
N ARG A 116 24.17 4.83 1.23
CA ARG A 116 24.30 6.29 1.10
C ARG A 116 23.35 6.81 0.03
N LEU A 117 22.12 7.12 0.44
CA LEU A 117 21.14 7.84 -0.37
C LEU A 117 20.71 9.10 0.38
N THR A 118 20.63 10.21 -0.35
CA THR A 118 19.94 11.43 0.10
C THR A 118 18.68 11.60 -0.75
N LEU A 119 17.69 12.32 -0.23
CA LEU A 119 16.45 12.68 -0.93
C LEU A 119 16.72 13.33 -2.31
N LEU A 120 17.88 13.97 -2.49
CA LEU A 120 18.31 14.61 -3.74
C LEU A 120 18.85 13.62 -4.79
N THR A 121 19.40 12.47 -4.36
CA THR A 121 19.89 11.42 -5.27
C THR A 121 18.76 10.56 -5.84
N PHE A 122 17.62 10.50 -5.14
CA PHE A 122 16.40 9.79 -5.51
C PHE A 122 15.69 10.40 -6.74
N PHE A 123 15.78 11.72 -6.92
CA PHE A 123 15.16 12.44 -8.03
C PHE A 123 16.02 12.51 -9.31
N ARG A 124 17.17 11.80 -9.36
CA ARG A 124 18.11 11.90 -10.49
C ARG A 124 18.07 10.70 -11.44
N ASP A 125 17.34 9.63 -11.11
CA ASP A 125 17.29 8.42 -11.94
C ASP A 125 16.11 8.51 -12.94
N LEU A 126 16.43 8.72 -14.23
CA LEU A 126 15.45 8.92 -15.29
C LEU A 126 14.56 7.68 -15.50
N GLU A 127 15.11 6.47 -15.37
CA GLU A 127 14.35 5.22 -15.50
C GLU A 127 13.32 5.04 -14.37
N GLN A 128 13.64 5.48 -13.14
CA GLN A 128 12.70 5.41 -12.01
C GLN A 128 11.60 6.45 -12.13
N THR A 129 11.93 7.62 -12.69
CA THR A 129 10.95 8.65 -13.04
C THR A 129 9.98 8.13 -14.10
N GLU A 130 10.46 7.37 -15.10
CA GLU A 130 9.60 6.78 -16.12
C GLU A 130 8.63 5.73 -15.53
N ILE A 131 9.07 4.84 -14.65
CA ILE A 131 8.18 3.84 -14.02
C ILE A 131 7.17 4.53 -13.09
N PHE A 132 7.58 5.58 -12.39
CA PHE A 132 6.70 6.39 -11.56
C PHE A 132 5.63 7.12 -12.38
N ILE A 133 6.02 7.75 -13.50
CA ILE A 133 5.09 8.39 -14.45
C ILE A 133 4.12 7.34 -15.00
N LEU A 134 4.63 6.16 -15.38
CA LEU A 134 3.83 5.05 -15.86
C LEU A 134 2.78 4.62 -14.81
N PHE A 135 3.17 4.51 -13.54
CA PHE A 135 2.21 4.22 -12.47
C PHE A 135 1.14 5.32 -12.34
N ARG A 136 1.55 6.59 -12.35
CA ARG A 136 0.61 7.73 -12.26
C ARG A 136 -0.39 7.73 -13.41
N ASP A 137 0.06 7.52 -14.63
CA ASP A 137 -0.80 7.40 -15.82
C ASP A 137 -1.79 6.23 -15.66
N GLY A 138 -1.32 5.10 -15.14
CA GLY A 138 -2.15 3.92 -14.88
C GLY A 138 -3.21 4.16 -13.81
N LYS A 139 -2.83 4.81 -12.70
CA LYS A 139 -3.72 5.21 -11.60
C LYS A 139 -4.75 6.23 -12.07
N GLU A 140 -4.35 7.23 -12.84
CA GLU A 140 -5.26 8.22 -13.40
C GLU A 140 -6.25 7.59 -14.39
N ALA A 141 -5.77 6.72 -15.28
CA ALA A 141 -6.65 5.95 -16.18
C ALA A 141 -7.68 5.12 -15.41
N TYR A 142 -7.27 4.51 -14.29
CA TYR A 142 -8.19 3.78 -13.42
C TYR A 142 -9.30 4.69 -12.86
N HIS A 143 -8.95 5.85 -12.31
CA HIS A 143 -9.93 6.80 -11.77
C HIS A 143 -10.85 7.39 -12.86
N ARG A 144 -10.35 7.56 -14.08
CA ARG A 144 -11.15 7.94 -15.26
C ARG A 144 -12.04 6.80 -15.79
N LYS A 145 -12.04 5.63 -15.14
CA LYS A 145 -12.79 4.41 -15.52
C LYS A 145 -12.35 3.77 -16.84
N ASP A 146 -11.16 4.13 -17.35
CA ASP A 146 -10.52 3.45 -18.46
C ASP A 146 -9.70 2.25 -17.95
N HIS A 147 -10.42 1.23 -17.50
CA HIS A 147 -9.81 0.08 -16.84
C HIS A 147 -8.96 -0.78 -17.78
N ALA A 148 -9.22 -0.74 -19.09
CA ALA A 148 -8.43 -1.47 -20.09
C ALA A 148 -7.03 -0.86 -20.23
N ARG A 149 -6.98 0.46 -20.42
CA ARG A 149 -5.71 1.20 -20.47
C ARG A 149 -4.97 1.11 -19.13
N ALA A 150 -5.68 1.28 -18.01
CA ALA A 150 -5.10 1.18 -16.69
C ALA A 150 -4.45 -0.19 -16.44
N ALA A 151 -5.15 -1.29 -16.75
CA ALA A 151 -4.60 -2.63 -16.57
C ALA A 151 -3.33 -2.86 -17.39
N ALA A 152 -3.27 -2.39 -18.64
CA ALA A 152 -2.10 -2.56 -19.50
C ALA A 152 -0.88 -1.77 -19.01
N ILE A 153 -1.09 -0.51 -18.63
CA ILE A 153 -0.04 0.36 -18.09
C ILE A 153 0.50 -0.20 -16.76
N LEU A 154 -0.40 -0.57 -15.85
CA LEU A 154 -0.04 -1.07 -14.53
C LEU A 154 0.61 -2.47 -14.59
N GLU A 155 0.26 -3.31 -15.56
CA GLU A 155 0.95 -4.59 -15.78
C GLU A 155 2.42 -4.41 -16.16
N ARG A 156 2.75 -3.34 -16.90
CA ARG A 156 4.14 -2.95 -17.17
C ARG A 156 4.83 -2.48 -15.89
N ALA A 157 4.19 -1.58 -15.13
CA ALA A 157 4.73 -1.09 -13.87
C ALA A 157 5.02 -2.24 -12.87
N VAL A 158 4.11 -3.21 -12.74
CA VAL A 158 4.28 -4.40 -11.89
C VAL A 158 5.42 -5.30 -12.37
N ARG A 159 5.65 -5.41 -13.69
CA ARG A 159 6.78 -6.19 -14.24
C ARG A 159 8.12 -5.55 -13.89
N HIS A 160 8.22 -4.22 -13.96
CA HIS A 160 9.44 -3.49 -13.58
C HIS A 160 9.66 -3.48 -12.07
N SER A 161 8.61 -3.30 -11.27
CA SER A 161 8.71 -3.20 -9.81
C SER A 161 7.79 -4.21 -9.11
N PRO A 162 8.14 -5.51 -9.13
CA PRO A 162 7.27 -6.57 -8.63
C PRO A 162 7.07 -6.55 -7.11
N GLN A 163 7.87 -5.80 -6.35
CA GLN A 163 7.72 -5.66 -4.90
C GLN A 163 6.88 -4.45 -4.50
N ASN A 164 6.41 -3.63 -5.45
CA ASN A 164 5.58 -2.48 -5.14
C ASN A 164 4.11 -2.90 -4.92
N ILE A 165 3.58 -2.60 -3.74
CA ILE A 165 2.26 -3.05 -3.30
C ILE A 165 1.15 -2.23 -3.99
N LEU A 166 1.35 -0.92 -4.16
CA LEU A 166 0.38 -0.04 -4.83
C LEU A 166 0.19 -0.42 -6.29
N TYR A 167 1.27 -0.79 -6.99
CA TYR A 167 1.20 -1.16 -8.40
C TYR A 167 0.33 -2.40 -8.57
N ARG A 168 0.55 -3.41 -7.71
CA ARG A 168 -0.26 -4.63 -7.68
C ARG A 168 -1.70 -4.36 -7.29
N TYR A 169 -1.94 -3.45 -6.35
CA TYR A 169 -3.28 -3.07 -5.93
C TYR A 169 -4.10 -2.50 -7.09
N TYR A 170 -3.62 -1.43 -7.73
CA TYR A 170 -4.33 -0.79 -8.84
C TYR A 170 -4.42 -1.70 -10.07
N HIS A 171 -3.40 -2.52 -10.33
CA HIS A 171 -3.47 -3.53 -11.39
C HIS A 171 -4.57 -4.56 -11.09
N GLY A 172 -4.61 -5.07 -9.85
CA GLY A 172 -5.62 -6.01 -9.39
C GLY A 172 -7.05 -5.46 -9.49
N LEU A 173 -7.26 -4.21 -9.09
CA LEU A 173 -8.55 -3.54 -9.23
C LEU A 173 -8.97 -3.35 -10.69
N SER A 174 -8.05 -2.90 -11.55
CA SER A 174 -8.32 -2.75 -12.98
C SER A 174 -8.71 -4.08 -13.62
N LEU A 175 -8.00 -5.16 -13.29
CA LEU A 175 -8.34 -6.51 -13.72
C LEU A 175 -9.71 -6.97 -13.21
N ALA A 176 -10.08 -6.60 -11.97
CA ALA A 176 -11.38 -6.94 -11.40
C ALA A 176 -12.53 -6.30 -12.19
N GLU A 177 -12.40 -5.03 -12.54
CA GLU A 177 -13.39 -4.27 -13.34
C GLU A 177 -13.51 -4.80 -14.77
N LEU A 178 -12.43 -5.34 -15.34
CA LEU A 178 -12.43 -6.08 -16.61
C LEU A 178 -12.96 -7.52 -16.48
N GLY A 179 -13.34 -7.94 -15.28
CA GLY A 179 -13.86 -9.27 -14.98
C GLY A 179 -12.79 -10.38 -14.94
N PHE A 180 -11.50 -10.07 -14.91
CA PHE A 180 -10.41 -11.03 -14.74
C PHE A 180 -10.21 -11.38 -13.25
N THR A 181 -11.28 -11.83 -12.59
CA THR A 181 -11.36 -11.99 -11.13
C THR A 181 -10.27 -12.90 -10.55
N ARG A 182 -9.91 -14.00 -11.23
CA ARG A 182 -8.83 -14.89 -10.77
C ARG A 182 -7.47 -14.21 -10.77
N ARG A 183 -7.17 -13.39 -11.79
CA ARG A 183 -5.91 -12.62 -11.87
C ARG A 183 -5.90 -11.53 -10.79
N ALA A 184 -7.00 -10.79 -10.65
CA ALA A 184 -7.16 -9.76 -9.62
C ALA A 184 -6.89 -10.28 -8.20
N VAL A 185 -7.48 -11.43 -7.82
CA VAL A 185 -7.24 -12.07 -6.52
C VAL A 185 -5.77 -12.41 -6.30
N ARG A 186 -5.07 -12.89 -7.33
CA ARG A 186 -3.65 -13.24 -7.22
C ARG A 186 -2.78 -12.01 -6.98
N GLU A 187 -3.04 -10.91 -7.68
CA GLU A 187 -2.32 -9.64 -7.47
C GLU A 187 -2.49 -9.11 -6.05
N LEU A 188 -3.74 -9.03 -5.56
CA LEU A 188 -4.03 -8.52 -4.22
C LEU A 188 -3.42 -9.41 -3.12
N LYS A 189 -3.51 -10.74 -3.26
CA LYS A 189 -2.87 -11.68 -2.31
C LYS A 189 -1.35 -11.56 -2.31
N ARG A 190 -0.74 -11.28 -3.46
CA ARG A 190 0.71 -11.06 -3.55
C ARG A 190 1.11 -9.76 -2.86
N GLY A 191 0.36 -8.68 -3.05
CA GLY A 191 0.57 -7.40 -2.36
C GLY A 191 0.51 -7.54 -0.83
N ILE A 192 -0.47 -8.29 -0.32
CA ILE A 192 -0.56 -8.59 1.14
C ILE A 192 0.68 -9.35 1.61
N ARG A 193 1.12 -10.39 0.89
CA ARG A 193 2.30 -11.16 1.27
C ARG A 193 3.55 -10.28 1.36
N ILE A 194 3.75 -9.42 0.37
CA ILE A 194 4.89 -8.49 0.36
C ILE A 194 4.83 -7.55 1.57
N GLY A 195 3.65 -6.99 1.89
CA GLY A 195 3.47 -6.15 3.08
C GLY A 195 3.83 -6.87 4.38
N MET A 196 3.43 -8.14 4.52
CA MET A 196 3.75 -8.97 5.68
C MET A 196 5.25 -9.31 5.80
N GLU A 197 5.97 -9.37 4.68
CA GLU A 197 7.41 -9.68 4.61
C GLU A 197 8.28 -8.43 4.89
N ARG A 198 7.71 -7.22 4.94
CA ARG A 198 8.43 -5.97 5.20
C ARG A 198 8.72 -5.71 6.67
N TYR A 199 9.68 -4.83 6.93
CA TYR A 199 9.99 -4.32 8.26
C TYR A 199 9.95 -2.77 8.29
N PRO A 200 9.07 -2.14 9.10
CA PRO A 200 7.99 -2.78 9.85
C PRO A 200 6.95 -3.43 8.92
N CYS A 201 6.24 -4.44 9.42
CA CYS A 201 5.23 -5.12 8.62
C CYS A 201 4.10 -4.15 8.24
N ASN A 202 3.69 -4.19 6.98
CA ASN A 202 2.51 -3.49 6.48
C ASN A 202 1.37 -4.50 6.38
N LEU A 203 0.32 -4.32 7.17
CA LEU A 203 -0.84 -5.21 7.21
C LEU A 203 -1.70 -5.10 5.95
N CYS A 204 -1.47 -4.07 5.13
CA CYS A 204 -2.15 -3.79 3.88
C CYS A 204 -3.68 -3.77 4.05
N ARG A 205 -4.16 -3.01 5.04
CA ARG A 205 -5.59 -3.00 5.42
C ARG A 205 -6.52 -2.67 4.25
N GLY A 206 -6.21 -1.67 3.44
CA GLY A 206 -6.99 -1.33 2.25
C GLY A 206 -6.96 -2.41 1.17
N VAL A 207 -5.81 -3.06 0.95
CA VAL A 207 -5.70 -4.21 0.01
C VAL A 207 -6.57 -5.38 0.48
N ARG A 208 -6.61 -5.66 1.80
CA ARG A 208 -7.45 -6.71 2.39
C ARG A 208 -8.93 -6.40 2.24
N ARG A 209 -9.34 -5.13 2.42
CA ARG A 209 -10.71 -4.67 2.17
C ARG A 209 -11.12 -4.87 0.72
N ALA A 210 -10.30 -4.43 -0.23
CA ALA A 210 -10.56 -4.64 -1.67
C ALA A 210 -10.70 -6.13 -2.03
N LEU A 211 -9.89 -6.99 -1.42
CA LEU A 211 -9.99 -8.43 -1.59
C LEU A 211 -11.31 -8.98 -1.02
N TYR A 212 -11.73 -8.51 0.15
CA TYR A 212 -13.02 -8.87 0.75
C TYR A 212 -14.18 -8.47 -0.15
N ASP A 213 -14.23 -7.22 -0.61
CA ASP A 213 -15.28 -6.69 -1.48
C ASP A 213 -15.41 -7.49 -2.78
N LEU A 214 -14.29 -7.92 -3.35
CA LEU A 214 -14.27 -8.75 -4.54
C LEU A 214 -14.88 -10.15 -4.29
N HIS A 215 -14.63 -10.74 -3.12
CA HIS A 215 -15.26 -12.01 -2.73
C HIS A 215 -16.75 -11.85 -2.43
N VAL A 216 -17.14 -10.77 -1.76
CA VAL A 216 -18.53 -10.44 -1.46
C VAL A 216 -19.32 -10.19 -2.73
N LYS A 217 -18.86 -9.33 -3.65
CA LYS A 217 -19.49 -9.09 -4.96
C LYS A 217 -19.70 -10.40 -5.73
N LYS A 218 -18.73 -11.32 -5.69
CA LYS A 218 -18.86 -12.65 -6.31
C LYS A 218 -19.91 -13.51 -5.59
N GLY A 219 -19.92 -13.51 -4.26
CA GLY A 219 -20.90 -14.22 -3.44
C GLY A 219 -22.33 -13.72 -3.64
N HIS A 220 -22.54 -12.41 -3.75
CA HIS A 220 -23.83 -11.81 -4.09
C HIS A 220 -24.30 -12.21 -5.49
N ARG A 221 -23.42 -12.22 -6.50
CA ARG A 221 -23.76 -12.71 -7.85
C ARG A 221 -24.14 -14.19 -7.87
N VAL A 222 -23.44 -15.02 -7.10
CA VAL A 222 -23.71 -16.46 -6.99
C VAL A 222 -25.00 -16.72 -6.20
N ARG A 223 -25.24 -16.03 -5.09
CA ARG A 223 -26.51 -16.11 -4.32
C ARG A 223 -27.70 -15.62 -5.14
N ALA A 224 -27.57 -14.48 -5.83
CA ALA A 224 -28.61 -13.98 -6.73
C ALA A 224 -28.91 -14.98 -7.85
N TRP A 225 -27.88 -15.61 -8.43
CA TRP A 225 -28.02 -16.67 -9.42
C TRP A 225 -28.74 -17.91 -8.87
N TRP A 226 -28.40 -18.38 -7.67
CA TRP A 226 -29.06 -19.52 -7.02
C TRP A 226 -30.51 -19.24 -6.62
N MET A 227 -30.79 -18.03 -6.11
CA MET A 227 -32.14 -17.60 -5.72
C MET A 227 -33.06 -17.51 -6.95
N LYS A 228 -32.55 -17.00 -8.07
CA LYS A 228 -33.27 -16.88 -9.35
C LYS A 228 -33.56 -18.23 -10.01
N ARG A 229 -32.78 -19.28 -9.67
CA ARG A 229 -32.93 -20.65 -10.19
C ARG A 229 -33.94 -21.52 -9.44
N ARG A 230 -34.36 -21.12 -8.23
CA ARG A 230 -35.39 -21.83 -7.42
C ARG A 230 -36.81 -21.45 -7.78
N GLN A 231 -37.01 -20.37 -8.53
CA GLN A 231 -38.31 -20.02 -9.12
C GLN A 231 -38.37 -20.65 -10.52
N GLY A 232 -39.47 -21.34 -10.84
CA GLY A 232 -39.65 -22.17 -12.04
C GLY A 232 -39.50 -21.44 -13.39
N PRO A 233 -39.75 -22.14 -14.52
CA PRO A 233 -39.10 -21.84 -15.79
C PRO A 233 -39.64 -20.55 -16.39
N ILE A 234 -38.77 -19.54 -16.47
CA ILE A 234 -38.91 -18.43 -17.41
C ILE A 234 -37.65 -18.42 -18.27
N LEU A 235 -37.88 -18.45 -19.57
CA LEU A 235 -36.89 -18.39 -20.64
C LEU A 235 -35.86 -17.28 -20.38
N PHE A 236 -34.59 -17.70 -20.42
CA PHE A 236 -33.34 -16.93 -20.41
C PHE A 236 -33.39 -15.43 -20.05
N ALA A 237 -32.87 -15.10 -18.85
CA ALA A 237 -32.17 -13.84 -18.63
C ALA A 237 -31.06 -14.03 -17.57
N ASP A 238 -29.86 -14.33 -18.09
CA ASP A 238 -28.57 -14.31 -17.38
C ASP A 238 -28.40 -12.99 -16.58
N PRO A 239 -27.84 -13.01 -15.37
CA PRO A 239 -27.58 -11.81 -14.56
C PRO A 239 -26.72 -10.71 -15.19
N LEU A 240 -26.12 -10.92 -16.36
CA LEU A 240 -25.61 -9.84 -17.22
C LEU A 240 -26.48 -9.77 -18.48
N THR A 241 -27.05 -8.61 -18.73
CA THR A 241 -27.73 -8.32 -20.00
C THR A 241 -26.76 -8.60 -21.16
N GLU A 242 -27.28 -9.05 -22.32
CA GLU A 242 -26.49 -9.29 -23.54
C GLU A 242 -25.51 -8.13 -23.81
N MET A 243 -26.02 -6.90 -23.65
CA MET A 243 -25.30 -5.65 -23.79
C MET A 243 -24.14 -5.50 -22.78
N GLU A 244 -24.32 -5.90 -21.52
CA GLU A 244 -23.24 -5.86 -20.52
C GLU A 244 -22.17 -6.91 -20.79
N ARG A 245 -22.55 -8.09 -21.28
CA ARG A 245 -21.57 -9.12 -21.70
C ARG A 245 -20.77 -8.64 -22.90
N GLU A 246 -21.42 -8.00 -23.86
CA GLU A 246 -20.74 -7.45 -25.03
C GLU A 246 -19.83 -6.29 -24.64
N ARG A 247 -20.28 -5.37 -23.78
CA ARG A 247 -19.42 -4.31 -23.22
C ARG A 247 -18.21 -4.88 -22.48
N LEU A 248 -18.39 -5.92 -21.67
CA LEU A 248 -17.29 -6.58 -20.96
C LEU A 248 -16.33 -7.27 -21.94
N ARG A 249 -16.86 -7.91 -22.99
CA ARG A 249 -16.08 -8.55 -24.06
C ARG A 249 -15.22 -7.54 -24.80
N LEU A 250 -15.80 -6.42 -25.23
CA LEU A 250 -15.10 -5.34 -25.91
C LEU A 250 -14.00 -4.74 -25.03
N ARG A 251 -14.26 -4.49 -23.73
CA ARG A 251 -13.24 -4.01 -22.78
C ARG A 251 -12.08 -5.00 -22.61
N ARG A 252 -12.36 -6.30 -22.56
CA ARG A 252 -11.33 -7.35 -22.50
C ARG A 252 -10.51 -7.42 -23.77
N MET A 253 -11.16 -7.30 -24.94
CA MET A 253 -10.47 -7.25 -26.22
C MET A 253 -9.55 -6.04 -26.32
N ALA A 254 -10.04 -4.85 -25.97
CA ALA A 254 -9.24 -3.63 -25.94
C ALA A 254 -7.99 -3.76 -25.06
N TYR A 255 -8.12 -4.39 -23.88
CA TYR A 255 -6.97 -4.70 -23.03
C TYR A 255 -5.99 -5.66 -23.72
N VAL A 256 -6.45 -6.77 -24.29
CA VAL A 256 -5.58 -7.72 -25.00
C VAL A 256 -4.87 -7.08 -26.20
N GLU A 257 -5.56 -6.22 -26.96
CA GLU A 257 -4.97 -5.45 -28.06
C GLU A 257 -3.93 -4.45 -27.57
N SER A 258 -4.21 -3.74 -26.48
CA SER A 258 -3.25 -2.78 -25.90
C SER A 258 -1.95 -3.45 -25.44
N LEU A 259 -1.99 -4.72 -25.03
CA LEU A 259 -0.78 -5.49 -24.71
C LEU A 259 0.05 -5.81 -25.96
N LYS A 260 -0.60 -6.09 -27.10
CA LYS A 260 0.08 -6.41 -28.36
C LYS A 260 0.79 -5.19 -28.97
N LEU A 261 0.23 -4.01 -28.81
CA LEU A 261 0.83 -2.75 -29.28
C LEU A 261 2.01 -2.27 -28.42
N SER A 262 2.30 -2.97 -27.31
CA SER A 262 3.32 -2.62 -26.33
C SER A 262 4.51 -3.60 -26.28
N GLN A 263 4.56 -4.56 -27.21
CA GLN A 263 5.68 -5.47 -27.46
C GLN A 263 6.44 -5.01 -28.70
#